data_AF-A0A7T8I2G3-F1
#
_entry.id   AF-A0A7T8I2G3-F1
#
_cell.length_a   1.000
_cell.length_b   1.000
_cell.length_c   1.000
_cell.angle_alpha   90.00
_cell.angle_beta   90.00
_cell.angle_gamma   90.00
#
_symmetry.space_group_name_H-M   'P 1'
#
loop_
_entity.id
_entity.type
_entity.pdbx_description
1 polymer ?
#
loop_
_entity_poly.entity_id
_entity_poly.type
_entity_poly.pdbx_seq_one_letter_code
_entity_poly.pdbx_strand_id
1 'polypeptide(L)'
;FADIGDIIRGKDLYIGNRKEKEKEKLQNNLKSIFQKIYGELKNTKAKVHYQGDDPDFFKLREDWWNANRQQVWKAMTCSAPDEGEYFRKTCSTGTPTNEKCRCVNLGDVPTYFDYVPQYLR
;
A
#
# COMPACT_ATOMS: atom_id res chain seq x y z
N PHE A 1 -5.05 -4.86 4.34
CA PHE A 1 -3.78 -4.13 4.14
C PHE A 1 -3.07 -4.55 2.86
N ALA A 2 -2.61 -5.80 2.75
CA ALA A 2 -1.86 -6.27 1.58
C ALA A 2 -2.64 -6.13 0.26
N ASP A 3 -3.93 -6.51 0.23
CA ASP A 3 -4.76 -6.34 -0.98
C ASP A 3 -4.96 -4.86 -1.36
N ILE A 4 -5.09 -3.96 -0.38
CA ILE A 4 -5.14 -2.51 -0.65
C ILE A 4 -3.81 -2.07 -1.28
N GLY A 5 -2.68 -2.56 -0.76
CA GLY A 5 -1.36 -2.31 -1.34
C GLY A 5 -1.28 -2.80 -2.79
N ASP A 6 -1.80 -3.98 -3.11
CA ASP A 6 -1.83 -4.49 -4.48
C ASP A 6 -2.75 -3.71 -5.40
N ILE A 7 -3.92 -3.29 -4.92
CA ILE A 7 -4.82 -2.40 -5.68
C ILE A 7 -4.11 -1.08 -6.00
N ILE A 8 -3.48 -0.47 -5.00
CA ILE A 8 -2.76 0.81 -5.13
C ILE A 8 -1.54 0.66 -6.05
N ARG A 9 -0.89 -0.50 -6.10
CA ARG A 9 0.29 -0.75 -6.95
C ARG A 9 -0.04 -1.37 -8.31
N GLY A 10 -1.30 -1.68 -8.59
CA GLY A 10 -1.73 -2.31 -9.84
C GLY A 10 -1.39 -3.80 -9.95
N LYS A 11 -1.13 -4.47 -8.82
CA LYS A 11 -0.77 -5.89 -8.73
C LYS A 11 -1.94 -6.82 -8.35
N ASP A 12 -3.11 -6.24 -8.09
CA ASP A 12 -4.28 -7.01 -7.70
C ASP A 12 -4.80 -7.92 -8.85
N LEU A 13 -4.96 -9.21 -8.56
CA LEU A 13 -5.39 -10.29 -9.45
C LEU A 13 -6.89 -10.57 -9.38
N TYR A 14 -7.69 -9.76 -8.66
CA TYR A 14 -9.13 -10.03 -8.53
C TYR A 14 -9.81 -9.99 -9.91
N ILE A 15 -10.38 -11.13 -10.34
CA ILE A 15 -11.13 -11.29 -11.59
C ILE A 15 -12.54 -11.77 -11.20
N GLY A 16 -13.57 -11.03 -11.60
CA GLY A 16 -14.96 -11.41 -11.32
C GLY A 16 -15.93 -10.71 -12.27
N ASN A 17 -16.74 -11.48 -12.98
CA ASN A 17 -17.48 -11.10 -14.19
C ASN A 17 -18.30 -9.79 -14.09
N ARG A 18 -18.90 -9.46 -12.94
CA ARG A 18 -19.66 -8.20 -12.75
C ARG A 18 -18.81 -7.03 -12.25
N LYS A 19 -17.66 -7.32 -11.64
CA LYS A 19 -16.78 -6.38 -10.95
C LYS A 19 -15.59 -5.94 -11.80
N GLU A 20 -15.39 -6.53 -12.99
CA GLU A 20 -14.33 -6.11 -13.93
C GLU A 20 -14.48 -4.64 -14.31
N LYS A 21 -15.69 -4.16 -14.62
CA LYS A 21 -15.92 -2.74 -14.96
C LYS A 21 -15.62 -1.80 -13.79
N GLU A 22 -15.94 -2.22 -12.57
CA GLU A 22 -15.66 -1.43 -11.36
C GLU A 22 -14.16 -1.40 -11.05
N LYS A 23 -13.48 -2.55 -11.20
CA LYS A 23 -12.03 -2.67 -11.06
C LYS A 23 -11.32 -1.83 -12.11
N GLU A 24 -11.74 -1.92 -13.37
CA GLU A 24 -11.18 -1.12 -14.47
C GLU A 24 -11.37 0.37 -14.20
N LYS A 25 -12.58 0.79 -13.80
CA LYS A 25 -12.84 2.18 -13.40
C LYS A 25 -11.94 2.63 -12.25
N LEU A 26 -11.75 1.78 -11.24
CA LEU A 26 -10.86 2.06 -10.12
C LEU A 26 -9.40 2.21 -10.57
N GLN A 27 -8.89 1.28 -11.38
CA GLN A 27 -7.51 1.34 -11.88
C GLN A 27 -7.29 2.55 -12.81
N ASN A 28 -8.26 2.88 -13.66
CA ASN A 28 -8.22 4.09 -14.50
C ASN A 28 -8.19 5.38 -13.65
N ASN A 29 -8.96 5.43 -12.57
CA ASN A 29 -8.92 6.55 -11.64
C ASN A 29 -7.57 6.66 -10.94
N LEU A 30 -7.01 5.53 -10.47
CA LEU A 30 -5.68 5.51 -9.86
C LEU A 30 -4.61 5.98 -10.85
N LYS A 31 -4.63 5.48 -12.08
CA LYS A 31 -3.74 5.93 -13.16
C LYS A 31 -3.83 7.45 -13.37
N SER A 32 -5.04 8.01 -13.43
CA SER A 32 -5.25 9.45 -13.56
C SER A 32 -4.68 10.24 -12.37
N ILE A 33 -4.82 9.73 -11.15
CA ILE A 33 -4.25 10.33 -9.94
C ILE A 33 -2.72 10.31 -10.01
N PHE A 34 -2.11 9.17 -10.33
CA PHE A 34 -0.65 9.04 -10.40
C PHE A 34 -0.04 9.84 -11.56
N GLN A 35 -0.76 10.00 -12.67
CA GLN A 35 -0.37 10.91 -13.73
C GLN A 35 -0.28 12.37 -13.24
N LYS A 36 -1.26 12.82 -12.43
CA LYS A 36 -1.23 14.16 -11.83
C LYS A 36 -0.07 14.29 -10.84
N ILE A 37 0.12 13.30 -9.97
CA ILE A 37 1.25 13.27 -9.01
C ILE A 37 2.60 13.38 -9.74
N TYR A 38 2.80 12.60 -10.81
CA TYR A 38 4.01 12.67 -11.64
C TYR A 38 4.21 14.07 -12.24
N GLY A 39 3.13 14.69 -12.77
CA GLY A 39 3.17 16.05 -13.31
C GLY A 39 3.59 17.10 -12.28
N GLU A 40 3.13 16.94 -11.03
CA GLU A 40 3.40 17.84 -9.89
C GLU A 40 4.79 17.64 -9.25
N LEU A 41 5.55 16.62 -9.63
CA LEU A 41 6.92 16.44 -9.13
C LEU A 41 7.78 17.67 -9.46
N LYS A 42 8.12 18.46 -8.44
CA LYS A 42 8.90 19.70 -8.58
C LYS A 42 10.39 19.44 -8.80
N ASN A 43 10.88 18.30 -8.34
CA ASN A 43 12.29 17.94 -8.45
C ASN A 43 12.56 17.26 -9.80
N THR A 44 13.40 17.87 -10.62
CA THR A 44 13.79 17.33 -11.94
C THR A 44 14.44 15.96 -11.82
N LYS A 45 15.25 15.69 -10.78
CA LYS A 45 15.84 14.36 -10.55
C LYS A 45 14.79 13.30 -10.27
N ALA A 46 13.73 13.66 -9.53
CA ALA A 46 12.61 12.76 -9.27
C ALA A 46 11.82 12.46 -10.56
N LYS A 47 11.56 13.48 -11.38
CA LYS A 47 10.94 13.27 -12.70
C LYS A 47 11.77 12.35 -13.59
N VAL A 48 13.09 12.57 -13.66
CA VAL A 48 14.02 11.71 -14.41
C VAL A 48 14.03 10.29 -13.86
N HIS A 49 13.93 10.10 -12.54
CA HIS A 49 13.89 8.77 -11.93
C HIS A 49 12.70 7.90 -12.37
N TYR A 50 11.57 8.53 -12.69
CA TYR A 50 10.37 7.89 -13.23
C TYR A 50 10.19 8.12 -14.74
N GLN A 51 11.18 8.73 -15.41
CA GLN A 51 11.14 8.92 -16.84
C GLN A 51 11.30 7.56 -17.53
N GLY A 52 10.32 7.18 -18.36
CA GLY A 52 10.26 5.86 -18.97
C GLY A 52 9.67 4.77 -18.06
N ASP A 53 9.06 5.15 -16.92
CA ASP A 53 8.15 4.25 -16.21
C ASP A 53 6.99 3.83 -17.13
N ASP A 54 6.38 2.70 -16.82
CA ASP A 54 5.21 2.19 -17.54
C ASP A 54 4.10 3.26 -17.59
N PRO A 55 3.27 3.33 -18.65
CA PRO A 55 2.12 4.24 -18.69
C PRO A 55 1.20 4.18 -17.45
N ASP A 56 1.22 3.06 -16.72
CA ASP A 56 0.46 2.85 -15.49
C ASP A 56 1.21 3.25 -14.20
N PHE A 57 2.39 3.85 -14.32
CA PHE A 57 3.21 4.42 -13.25
C PHE A 57 3.61 3.42 -12.16
N PHE A 58 3.86 2.16 -12.52
CA PHE A 58 4.06 1.09 -11.53
C PHE A 58 5.19 1.40 -10.54
N LYS A 59 6.32 1.95 -11.00
CA LYS A 59 7.43 2.29 -10.11
C LYS A 59 7.06 3.40 -9.14
N LEU A 60 6.43 4.46 -9.62
CA LEU A 60 5.93 5.55 -8.77
C LEU A 60 4.89 5.06 -7.75
N ARG A 61 4.01 4.13 -8.15
CA ARG A 61 2.98 3.54 -7.28
C ARG A 61 3.59 2.67 -6.17
N GLU A 62 4.63 1.89 -6.49
CA GLU A 62 5.41 1.12 -5.51
C GLU A 62 6.07 2.03 -4.47
N ASP A 63 6.79 3.05 -4.92
CA ASP A 63 7.50 3.99 -4.04
C ASP A 63 6.51 4.80 -3.19
N TRP A 64 5.37 5.19 -3.75
CA TRP A 64 4.30 5.83 -3.01
C TRP A 64 3.74 4.92 -1.93
N TRP A 65 3.47 3.65 -2.23
CA TRP A 65 3.02 2.69 -1.21
C TRP A 65 4.07 2.55 -0.11
N ASN A 66 5.34 2.35 -0.47
CA ASN A 66 6.43 2.21 0.49
C ASN A 66 6.54 3.42 1.44
N ALA A 67 6.39 4.64 0.90
CA ALA A 67 6.43 5.87 1.69
C ALA A 67 5.20 6.05 2.60
N ASN A 68 4.02 5.57 2.20
CA ASN A 68 2.76 5.86 2.87
C ASN A 68 2.13 4.69 3.66
N ARG A 69 2.66 3.47 3.49
CA ARG A 69 2.09 2.24 4.08
C ARG A 69 1.91 2.31 5.60
N GLN A 70 2.77 3.05 6.30
CA GLN A 70 2.67 3.27 7.74
C GLN A 70 1.42 4.07 8.11
N GLN A 71 1.13 5.15 7.38
CA GLN A 71 -0.07 5.95 7.64
C GLN A 71 -1.34 5.19 7.25
N VAL A 72 -1.29 4.40 6.18
CA VAL A 72 -2.39 3.51 5.79
C VAL A 72 -2.67 2.47 6.87
N TRP A 73 -1.63 1.83 7.44
CA TRP A 73 -1.79 0.89 8.56
C TRP A 73 -2.41 1.57 9.78
N LYS A 74 -1.91 2.75 10.14
CA LYS A 74 -2.45 3.55 11.25
C LYS A 74 -3.93 3.84 11.04
N ALA A 75 -4.34 4.29 9.86
CA ALA A 75 -5.74 4.56 9.54
C ALA A 75 -6.61 3.29 9.62
N MET A 76 -6.14 2.18 9.04
CA MET A 76 -6.86 0.91 9.04
C MET A 76 -7.09 0.35 10.45
N THR A 77 -6.15 0.60 11.37
CA THR A 77 -6.20 0.11 12.75
C THR A 77 -6.91 1.07 13.72
N CYS A 78 -7.41 2.22 13.28
CA CYS A 78 -8.04 3.21 14.17
C CYS A 78 -9.20 2.64 15.00
N SER A 79 -9.96 1.71 14.43
CA SER A 79 -11.14 1.08 15.06
C SER A 79 -10.88 -0.36 15.51
N ALA A 80 -9.63 -0.83 15.49
CA ALA A 80 -9.31 -2.14 16.06
C ALA A 80 -9.48 -2.10 17.60
N PRO A 81 -9.76 -3.24 18.24
CA PRO A 81 -9.90 -3.31 19.70
C PRO A 81 -8.62 -2.84 20.41
N ASP A 82 -8.77 -2.24 21.59
CA ASP A 82 -7.62 -1.82 22.42
C ASP A 82 -6.76 -3.01 22.86
N GLU A 83 -7.33 -4.21 22.97
CA GLU A 83 -6.58 -5.46 23.22
C GLU A 83 -6.20 -6.20 21.92
N GLY A 84 -6.38 -5.57 20.76
CA GLY A 84 -6.07 -6.17 19.47
C GLY A 84 -4.57 -6.36 19.29
N GLU A 85 -4.14 -7.61 19.10
CA GLU A 85 -2.76 -7.95 18.79
C GLU A 85 -2.62 -8.58 17.39
N TYR A 86 -1.53 -8.25 16.68
CA TYR A 86 -1.10 -8.98 15.51
C TYR A 86 -0.49 -10.31 15.95
N PHE A 87 -0.94 -11.40 15.32
CA PHE A 87 -0.61 -12.76 15.72
C PHE A 87 0.89 -13.12 15.68
N ARG A 88 1.72 -12.34 14.97
CA ARG A 88 3.18 -12.49 14.99
C ARG A 88 3.81 -11.41 15.84
N LYS A 89 4.80 -11.79 16.65
CA LYS A 89 5.62 -10.85 17.41
C LYS A 89 6.72 -10.27 16.51
N THR A 90 6.36 -9.27 15.73
CA THR A 90 7.19 -8.70 14.67
C THR A 90 7.55 -7.23 14.89
N CYS A 91 7.14 -6.64 16.01
CA CYS A 91 7.54 -5.28 16.35
C CYS A 91 9.03 -5.27 16.74
N SER A 92 9.81 -4.37 16.13
CA SER A 92 11.25 -4.12 16.30
C SER A 92 12.08 -5.31 16.84
N THR A 93 12.07 -5.56 18.15
CA THR A 93 12.84 -6.60 18.85
C THR A 93 12.08 -7.92 19.07
N GLY A 94 11.07 -8.22 18.24
CA GLY A 94 10.22 -9.39 18.41
C GLY A 94 9.19 -9.24 19.53
N THR A 95 8.74 -8.01 19.80
CA THR A 95 7.65 -7.75 20.74
C THR A 95 6.29 -7.92 20.05
N PRO A 96 5.23 -8.25 20.81
CA PRO A 96 3.87 -8.17 20.28
C PRO A 96 3.52 -6.72 19.95
N THR A 97 2.52 -6.54 19.09
CA THR A 97 1.83 -5.25 18.99
C THR A 97 1.01 -5.03 20.25
N ASN A 98 0.88 -3.78 20.68
CA ASN A 98 -0.04 -3.40 21.75
C ASN A 98 -1.09 -2.46 21.14
N GLU A 99 -2.26 -2.34 21.77
CA GLU A 99 -3.27 -1.32 21.46
C GLU A 99 -3.57 -1.13 19.98
N LYS A 100 -4.58 -1.88 19.50
CA LYS A 100 -5.10 -1.78 18.13
C LYS A 100 -4.17 -2.31 17.06
N CYS A 101 -3.50 -3.44 17.31
CA CYS A 101 -2.58 -4.09 16.37
C CYS A 101 -1.43 -3.17 15.90
N ARG A 102 -0.93 -2.29 16.79
CA ARG A 102 0.15 -1.34 16.49
C ARG A 102 1.42 -1.69 17.27
N CYS A 103 2.56 -1.41 16.67
CA CYS A 103 3.81 -1.44 17.42
C CYS A 103 3.91 -0.19 18.32
N VAL A 104 4.66 -0.32 19.42
CA VAL A 104 4.95 0.81 20.35
C VAL A 104 5.54 1.99 19.58
N ASN A 105 6.41 1.70 18.62
CA ASN A 105 6.78 2.66 17.59
C ASN A 105 5.61 2.77 16.61
N LEU A 106 4.82 3.84 16.72
CA LEU A 106 3.63 4.13 15.89
C LEU A 106 3.88 4.17 14.37
N GLY A 107 5.14 4.08 13.93
CA GLY A 107 5.54 3.97 12.53
C GLY A 107 5.73 2.53 12.03
N ASP A 108 5.91 1.55 12.91
CA ASP A 108 6.22 0.18 12.48
C ASP A 108 4.93 -0.57 12.11
N VAL A 109 4.84 -0.96 10.83
CA VAL A 109 3.81 -1.88 10.36
C VAL A 109 4.27 -3.30 10.74
N PRO A 110 3.52 -4.04 11.57
CA PRO A 110 3.95 -5.35 12.07
C PRO A 110 3.89 -6.46 11.00
N THR A 111 3.44 -6.16 9.78
CA THR A 111 3.30 -7.14 8.71
C THR A 111 4.08 -6.73 7.47
N TYR A 112 4.54 -7.74 6.73
CA TYR A 112 5.15 -7.62 5.40
C TYR A 112 4.33 -8.36 4.34
N PHE A 113 3.07 -8.73 4.63
CA PHE A 113 2.22 -9.40 3.65
C PHE A 113 1.99 -8.54 2.39
N ASP A 114 2.10 -7.22 2.49
CA ASP A 114 2.11 -6.34 1.32
C ASP A 114 3.36 -6.49 0.42
N TYR A 115 4.37 -7.25 0.82
CA TYR A 115 5.50 -7.64 -0.04
C TYR A 115 5.47 -9.13 -0.40
N VAL A 116 4.41 -9.86 -0.03
CA VAL A 116 4.19 -11.25 -0.43
C VAL A 116 3.28 -11.27 -1.67
N PRO A 117 3.64 -12.00 -2.75
CA PRO A 117 2.78 -12.14 -3.94
C PRO A 117 1.36 -12.57 -3.55
N GLN A 118 0.33 -11.95 -4.14
CA GLN A 118 -1.07 -12.16 -3.75
C GLN A 118 -1.49 -13.62 -3.71
N TYR A 119 -1.03 -14.42 -4.68
CA TYR A 119 -1.35 -15.84 -4.76
C TYR A 119 -0.87 -16.66 -3.55
N LEU A 120 0.17 -16.21 -2.85
CA LEU A 120 0.80 -16.91 -1.71
C LEU A 120 0.33 -16.40 -0.34
N ARG A 121 -0.58 -15.40 -0.31
CA ARG A 121 -1.01 -14.76 0.94
C ARG A 121 -2.03 -15.55 1.73
#